data_AF-A0A5C2SFU3-F1
#
_entry.id   AF-A0A5C2SFU3-F1
#
_cell.length_a   1.000
_cell.length_b   1.000
_cell.length_c   1.000
_cell.angle_alpha   90.00
_cell.angle_beta   90.00
_cell.angle_gamma   90.00
#
_symmetry.space_group_name_H-M   'P 1'
#
loop_
_entity.id
_entity.type
_entity.pdbx_description
1 polymer ?
#
loop_
_entity_poly.entity_id
_entity_poly.type
_entity_poly.pdbx_seq_one_letter_code
_entity_poly.pdbx_strand_id
1 'polypeptide(L)'
;MDYIADQLGSWRYHLVEALDGMLKKFPTPYIVFYPVVSRDGMPFPVNKCIREIQGQMFDEARAWRGNLVVAKYRDADYSAMIDASMADFPIIKNYLSTHPAPSYG
;
A
#
# COMPACT_ATOMS: atom_id res chain seq x y z
N MET A 1 -1.93 14.28 5.77
CA MET A 1 -3.24 13.77 5.32
C MET A 1 -4.06 14.89 4.67
N ASP A 2 -3.83 16.14 5.05
CA ASP A 2 -4.64 17.32 4.72
C ASP A 2 -4.50 17.83 3.27
N TYR A 3 -3.82 17.07 2.41
CA TYR A 3 -3.63 17.42 1.00
C TYR A 3 -4.41 16.52 0.05
N ILE A 4 -5.11 15.52 0.58
CA ILE A 4 -5.95 14.60 -0.19
C ILE A 4 -7.35 15.22 -0.30
N ALA A 5 -7.95 15.14 -1.49
CA ALA A 5 -9.28 15.70 -1.72
C ALA A 5 -10.32 15.01 -0.85
N ASP A 6 -11.24 15.78 -0.26
CA ASP A 6 -12.30 15.27 0.61
C ASP A 6 -13.54 14.92 -0.24
N GLN A 7 -13.36 13.94 -1.13
CA GLN A 7 -14.40 13.45 -2.03
C GLN A 7 -14.32 11.94 -2.17
N LEU A 8 -15.45 11.32 -2.55
CA LEU A 8 -15.49 9.89 -2.85
C LEU A 8 -14.51 9.57 -3.99
N GLY A 9 -13.72 8.52 -3.82
CA GLY A 9 -12.73 8.08 -4.82
C GLY A 9 -11.36 8.75 -4.73
N SER A 10 -11.11 9.65 -3.78
CA SER A 10 -9.77 10.22 -3.56
C SER A 10 -8.73 9.21 -3.06
N TRP A 11 -9.19 8.06 -2.60
CA TRP A 11 -8.38 6.94 -2.15
C TRP A 11 -8.69 5.72 -3.00
N ARG A 12 -7.66 4.91 -3.23
CA ARG A 12 -7.80 3.53 -3.70
C ARG A 12 -7.13 2.59 -2.72
N TYR A 13 -7.34 1.31 -2.93
CA TYR A 13 -6.78 0.27 -2.09
C TYR A 13 -6.16 -0.83 -2.93
N HIS A 14 -5.29 -1.59 -2.30
CA HIS A 14 -4.67 -2.76 -2.87
C HIS A 14 -4.58 -3.86 -1.81
N LEU A 15 -4.94 -5.08 -2.20
CA LEU A 15 -4.97 -6.22 -1.29
C LEU A 15 -3.58 -6.86 -1.22
N VAL A 16 -3.13 -7.15 -0.01
CA VAL A 16 -1.88 -7.87 0.26
C VAL A 16 -2.26 -9.16 0.96
N GLU A 17 -2.50 -10.17 0.14
CA GLU A 17 -3.01 -11.47 0.59
C GLU A 17 -1.93 -12.56 0.62
N ALA A 18 -0.77 -12.34 -0.01
CA ALA A 18 0.35 -13.27 -0.03
C ALA A 18 1.64 -12.51 -0.39
N LEU A 19 2.79 -13.13 -0.11
CA LEU A 19 4.09 -12.72 -0.67
C LEU A 19 4.43 -13.59 -1.88
N ASP A 20 5.36 -13.10 -2.69
CA ASP A 20 5.92 -13.87 -3.80
C ASP A 20 6.44 -15.24 -3.32
N GLY A 21 6.02 -16.31 -3.99
CA GLY A 21 6.41 -17.68 -3.67
C GLY A 21 5.58 -18.38 -2.58
N MET A 22 4.60 -17.72 -1.96
CA MET A 22 3.69 -18.39 -1.02
C MET A 22 2.64 -19.25 -1.75
N LEU A 23 2.42 -20.48 -1.27
CA LEU A 23 1.39 -21.40 -1.79
C LEU A 23 -0.03 -21.14 -1.25
N LYS A 24 -0.13 -20.39 -0.15
CA LYS A 24 -1.39 -20.07 0.53
C LYS A 24 -1.42 -18.59 0.89
N LYS A 25 -2.61 -18.01 0.90
CA LYS A 25 -2.85 -16.65 1.38
C LYS A 25 -2.63 -16.53 2.89
N PHE A 26 -2.43 -15.31 3.37
CA PHE A 26 -2.41 -14.99 4.78
C PHE A 26 -3.76 -15.29 5.44
N PRO A 27 -3.77 -15.86 6.65
CA PRO A 27 -4.99 -15.96 7.44
C PRO A 27 -5.46 -14.57 7.92
N THR A 28 -4.53 -13.64 8.14
CA THR A 28 -4.80 -12.24 8.50
C THR A 28 -4.19 -11.32 7.44
N PRO A 29 -4.94 -10.98 6.38
CA PRO A 29 -4.41 -10.22 5.25
C PRO A 29 -4.30 -8.72 5.57
N TYR A 30 -3.69 -7.98 4.65
CA TYR A 30 -3.54 -6.54 4.75
C TYR A 30 -4.19 -5.83 3.56
N ILE A 31 -4.59 -4.58 3.77
CA ILE A 31 -4.98 -3.65 2.72
C ILE A 31 -4.06 -2.44 2.79
N VAL A 32 -3.49 -2.07 1.64
CA VAL A 32 -2.71 -0.85 1.44
C VAL A 32 -3.61 0.19 0.77
N PHE A 33 -3.96 1.24 1.51
CA PHE A 33 -4.66 2.40 1.00
C PHE A 33 -3.66 3.45 0.53
N TYR A 34 -3.95 4.06 -0.62
CA TYR A 34 -3.10 5.06 -1.23
C TYR A 34 -3.93 6.16 -1.88
N PRO A 35 -3.44 7.41 -1.85
CA PRO A 35 -4.19 8.54 -2.36
C PRO A 35 -4.05 8.64 -3.89
N VAL A 36 -5.14 9.01 -4.56
CA VAL A 36 -5.20 9.13 -6.02
C VAL A 36 -5.68 10.50 -6.49
N VAL A 37 -6.36 11.27 -5.63
CA VAL A 37 -6.74 12.66 -5.92
C VAL A 37 -6.25 13.60 -4.82
N SER A 38 -5.44 14.60 -5.18
CA SER A 38 -5.06 15.70 -4.29
C SER A 38 -6.10 16.81 -4.33
N ARG A 39 -6.10 17.70 -3.32
CA ARG A 39 -7.03 18.84 -3.24
C ARG A 39 -6.90 19.83 -4.40
N ASP A 40 -5.73 19.93 -5.00
CA ASP A 40 -5.39 20.90 -6.05
C ASP A 40 -5.15 20.26 -7.42
N GLY A 41 -5.33 18.95 -7.55
CA GLY A 41 -5.08 18.20 -8.78
C GLY A 41 -3.61 17.89 -9.07
N MET A 42 -2.66 18.33 -8.24
CA MET A 42 -1.24 18.01 -8.40
C MET A 42 -0.92 16.54 -8.07
N PRO A 43 0.00 15.89 -8.80
CA PRO A 43 0.42 14.53 -8.47
C PRO A 43 1.03 14.44 -7.07
N PHE A 44 0.74 13.36 -6.36
CA PHE A 44 1.42 13.10 -5.09
C PHE A 44 2.92 12.86 -5.30
N PRO A 45 3.77 13.30 -4.36
CA PRO A 45 5.20 13.03 -4.43
C PRO A 45 5.49 11.53 -4.30
N VAL A 46 6.61 11.07 -4.86
CA VAL A 46 7.10 9.70 -4.66
C VAL A 46 7.29 9.43 -3.17
N ASN A 47 6.83 8.27 -2.72
CA ASN A 47 7.04 7.82 -1.35
C ASN A 47 8.52 7.46 -1.15
N LYS A 48 9.25 8.32 -0.43
CA LYS A 48 10.70 8.17 -0.21
C LYS A 48 11.07 6.88 0.50
N CYS A 49 10.29 6.48 1.51
CA CYS A 49 10.53 5.25 2.26
C CYS A 49 10.45 4.02 1.34
N ILE A 50 9.44 3.97 0.46
CA ILE A 50 9.30 2.84 -0.47
C ILE A 50 10.37 2.87 -1.55
N ARG A 51 10.74 4.05 -2.05
CA ARG A 51 11.89 4.21 -2.95
C ARG A 51 13.15 3.61 -2.33
N GLU A 52 13.42 3.89 -1.06
CA GLU A 52 14.57 3.34 -0.33
C GLU A 52 14.47 1.83 -0.13
N ILE A 53 13.27 1.30 0.15
CA ILE A 53 13.01 -0.14 0.26
C ILE A 53 13.30 -0.86 -1.06
N GLN A 54 12.91 -0.27 -2.20
CA GLN A 54 13.10 -0.85 -3.53
C GLN A 54 14.54 -0.71 -4.05
N GLY A 55 15.27 0.33 -3.62
CA GLY A 55 16.67 0.53 -3.96
C GLY A 55 16.91 0.54 -5.47
N GLN A 56 17.75 -0.38 -5.97
CA GLN A 56 18.09 -0.48 -7.40
C GLN A 56 16.93 -0.98 -8.26
N MET A 57 15.91 -1.61 -7.67
CA MET A 57 14.72 -2.08 -8.38
C MET A 57 13.63 -1.01 -8.49
N PHE A 58 13.89 0.20 -8.01
CA PHE A 58 12.94 1.32 -8.06
C PHE A 58 12.64 1.73 -9.52
N ASP A 59 11.35 1.84 -9.83
CA ASP A 59 10.84 2.33 -11.09
C ASP A 59 9.92 3.53 -10.86
N GLU A 60 10.37 4.71 -11.28
CA GLU A 60 9.66 5.97 -11.04
C GLU A 60 8.28 6.02 -11.71
N ALA A 61 8.12 5.38 -12.87
CA ALA A 61 6.87 5.37 -13.61
C ALA A 61 5.77 4.59 -12.88
N ARG A 62 6.17 3.61 -12.05
CA ARG A 62 5.26 2.76 -11.25
C ARG A 62 5.50 2.93 -9.74
N ALA A 63 6.00 4.10 -9.35
CA ALA A 63 6.31 4.38 -7.95
C ALA A 63 5.05 4.56 -7.10
N TRP A 64 5.10 4.07 -5.86
CA TRP A 64 4.13 4.44 -4.84
C TRP A 64 4.25 5.93 -4.51
N ARG A 65 3.11 6.62 -4.43
CA ARG A 65 3.04 8.07 -4.23
C ARG A 65 2.17 8.42 -3.03
N GLY A 66 2.54 9.50 -2.35
CA GLY A 66 1.86 9.96 -1.14
C GLY A 66 2.07 9.04 0.06
N ASN A 67 1.29 9.32 1.12
CA ASN A 67 1.33 8.54 2.35
C ASN A 67 0.45 7.29 2.18
N LEU A 68 1.04 6.11 2.38
CA LEU A 68 0.29 4.87 2.40
C LEU A 68 -0.26 4.63 3.81
N VAL A 69 -1.48 4.10 3.88
CA VAL A 69 -2.07 3.61 5.12
C VAL A 69 -2.25 2.11 4.98
N VAL A 70 -1.70 1.34 5.91
CA VAL A 70 -1.81 -0.12 5.87
C VAL A 70 -2.68 -0.58 7.03
N ALA A 71 -3.73 -1.33 6.72
CA ALA A 71 -4.63 -1.92 7.69
C ALA A 71 -4.50 -3.45 7.66
N LYS A 72 -4.49 -4.07 8.85
CA LYS A 72 -4.49 -5.52 9.02
C LYS A 72 -5.90 -5.98 9.37
N TYR A 73 -6.32 -7.10 8.80
CA TYR A 73 -7.65 -7.66 9.00
C TYR A 73 -7.60 -9.03 9.65
N ARG A 74 -8.70 -9.38 10.32
CA ARG A 74 -8.87 -10.65 11.02
C ARG A 74 -8.90 -11.86 10.08
N ASP A 75 -9.47 -11.68 8.89
CA ASP A 75 -9.71 -12.75 7.91
C ASP A 75 -9.72 -12.22 6.48
N ALA A 76 -9.80 -13.16 5.52
CA ALA A 76 -9.84 -12.89 4.08
C ALA A 76 -11.14 -12.23 3.61
N ASP A 77 -12.18 -12.23 4.44
CA ASP A 77 -13.43 -11.50 4.17
C ASP A 77 -13.36 -10.05 4.65
N TYR A 78 -12.21 -9.62 5.19
CA TYR A 78 -11.96 -8.28 5.70
C TYR A 78 -12.99 -7.84 6.75
N SER A 79 -13.46 -8.78 7.58
CA SER A 79 -14.60 -8.58 8.48
C SER A 79 -14.35 -7.53 9.57
N ALA A 80 -13.12 -7.44 10.06
CA ALA A 80 -12.72 -6.50 11.11
C ALA A 80 -11.23 -6.18 11.02
N MET A 81 -10.89 -4.90 11.22
CA MET A 81 -9.50 -4.48 11.43
C MET A 81 -9.01 -4.95 12.80
N ILE A 82 -7.74 -5.34 12.86
CA ILE A 82 -7.06 -5.72 14.10
C ILE A 82 -5.76 -4.92 14.24
N ASP A 83 -5.25 -4.86 15.46
CA ASP A 83 -4.02 -4.14 15.74
C ASP A 83 -2.84 -4.72 14.96
N ALA A 84 -2.12 -3.84 14.29
CA ALA A 84 -0.81 -4.15 13.72
C ALA A 84 0.27 -4.01 14.79
N SER A 85 1.26 -4.88 14.70
CA SER A 85 2.41 -4.97 15.59
C SER A 85 3.71 -4.73 14.83
N MET A 86 4.84 -4.64 15.53
CA MET A 86 6.15 -4.54 14.88
C MET A 86 6.49 -5.75 14.00
N ALA A 87 5.86 -6.92 14.24
CA ALA A 87 6.06 -8.11 13.43
C ALA A 87 5.44 -8.01 12.02
N ASP A 88 4.50 -7.07 11.82
CA ASP A 88 3.86 -6.84 10.52
C ASP A 88 4.75 -6.02 9.58
N PHE A 89 5.67 -5.22 10.13
CA PHE A 89 6.54 -4.36 9.34
C PHE A 89 7.41 -5.14 8.34
N PRO A 90 8.13 -6.22 8.72
CA PRO A 90 8.89 -7.01 7.76
C PRO A 90 8.04 -7.60 6.63
N ILE A 91 6.79 -7.97 6.89
CA ILE A 91 5.87 -8.55 5.91
C ILE A 91 5.51 -7.49 4.86
N ILE A 92 5.05 -6.32 5.31
CA ILE A 92 4.70 -5.20 4.43
C ILE A 92 5.93 -4.67 3.69
N LYS A 93 7.09 -4.60 4.37
CA LYS A 93 8.35 -4.19 3.73
C LYS A 93 8.75 -5.16 2.62
N ASN A 94 8.65 -6.47 2.86
CA ASN A 94 8.94 -7.47 1.83
C ASN A 94 8.02 -7.31 0.63
N TYR A 95 6.71 -7.17 0.87
CA TYR A 95 5.74 -6.92 -0.19
C TYR A 95 6.11 -5.68 -1.03
N LEU A 96 6.33 -4.54 -0.39
CA LEU A 96 6.64 -3.28 -1.07
C LEU A 96 8.00 -3.29 -1.79
N SER A 97 8.91 -4.20 -1.43
CA SER A 97 10.21 -4.34 -2.09
C SER A 97 10.12 -4.97 -3.48
N THR A 98 9.09 -5.77 -3.74
CA THR A 98 8.90 -6.45 -5.03
C THR A 98 7.66 -5.96 -5.80
N HIS A 99 6.72 -5.29 -5.13
CA HIS A 99 5.47 -4.84 -5.74
C HIS A 99 5.47 -3.33 -6.00
N PRO A 100 5.51 -2.89 -7.27
CA PRO A 100 5.31 -1.48 -7.62
C PRO A 100 3.86 -1.06 -7.34
N ALA A 101 3.59 0.25 -7.44
CA ALA A 101 2.23 0.74 -7.30
C ALA A 101 1.32 0.14 -8.39
N PRO A 102 0.06 -0.20 -8.08
CA PRO A 102 -0.88 -0.71 -9.08
C PRO A 102 -1.01 0.30 -10.23
N SER A 103 -0.76 -0.16 -11.46
CA SER A 103 -1.05 0.63 -12.66
C SER A 103 -2.56 0.80 -12.79
N TYR A 104 -3.01 2.05 -12.89
CA TYR A 104 -4.40 2.32 -13.24
C TYR A 104 -4.62 1.89 -14.69
N GLY A 105 -5.56 0.95 -14.90
CA GLY A 105 -6.20 0.76 -16.20
C GLY A 105 -7.20 1.88 -16.47
#